data_AF-A0BRH0-F1
#
_entry.id   AF-A0BRH0-F1
#
_cell.length_a   1.000
_cell.length_b   1.000
_cell.length_c   1.000
_cell.angle_alpha   90.00
_cell.angle_beta   90.00
_cell.angle_gamma   90.00
#
_symmetry.space_group_name_H-M   'P 1'
#
loop_
_entity.id
_entity.type
_entity.pdbx_description
1 polymer ?
#
loop_
_entity_poly.entity_id
_entity_poly.type
_entity_poly.pdbx_seq_one_letter_code
_entity_poly.pdbx_strand_id
1 'polypeptide(L)'
;MHSNNNQGLIIGLCGRLGSGKEEVAQIISKYQGTECQVISITETMNIREFLDDTLKMMQEKQMGLDLSCYNTNQLEELEKLLKETRDQHFHPHSTKQKLESCLTYNPRHQILYPITDKYELELLYQRNYFHLIAVEAPIIKRYENFMKKYQLNIPLDLFCIIDDVISDNISEFMHKAKVQIGNVGDQKDLLISFYKKYQDIFRPIRPNWNQYFMHLANVVKQRSNCMKRAVGVVIVKDSRIVATGYNGTPYGKQNCWEKGCDRCNQNTKQGVDLEKCFCFHAEESAILEIGTKKSKNMVMYTTLFPCLQCTKIILSTKIDKIYYEEDYDKSAAKSELHKYVKVEQIDSSHYVH
;
A
#
# COMPACT_ATOMS: atom_id res chain seq x y z
N MET A 1 13.10 6.27 32.56
CA MET A 1 13.36 6.98 31.30
C MET A 1 13.13 6.00 30.15
N HIS A 2 11.88 5.82 29.71
CA HIS A 2 11.60 5.04 28.50
C HIS A 2 11.77 5.98 27.30
N SER A 3 12.76 5.69 26.47
CA SER A 3 13.02 6.42 25.24
C SER A 3 11.84 6.27 24.28
N ASN A 4 11.04 7.33 24.17
CA ASN A 4 9.96 7.51 23.20
C ASN A 4 10.49 7.61 21.77
N ASN A 5 10.92 6.48 21.20
CA ASN A 5 11.12 6.30 19.77
C ASN A 5 10.07 5.33 19.20
N ASN A 6 8.81 5.45 19.65
CA ASN A 6 7.71 4.76 19.00
C ASN A 6 7.28 5.59 17.79
N GLN A 7 7.53 5.07 16.59
CA GLN A 7 6.77 5.50 15.42
C GLN A 7 5.28 5.31 15.71
N GLY A 8 4.48 6.35 15.49
CA GLY A 8 3.04 6.29 15.66
C GLY A 8 2.41 5.30 14.67
N LEU A 9 1.57 4.41 15.19
CA LEU A 9 0.69 3.56 14.37
C LEU A 9 -0.23 4.41 13.49
N ILE A 10 -0.34 4.05 12.20
CA ILE A 10 -1.30 4.67 11.28
C ILE A 10 -2.47 3.70 11.11
N ILE A 11 -3.67 4.11 11.50
CA ILE A 11 -4.90 3.34 11.39
C ILE A 11 -5.75 3.93 10.27
N GLY A 12 -5.99 3.16 9.22
CA GLY A 12 -6.92 3.49 8.15
C GLY A 12 -8.28 2.87 8.38
N LEU A 13 -9.36 3.64 8.26
CA LEU A 13 -10.73 3.12 8.34
C LEU A 13 -11.39 3.13 6.96
N CYS A 14 -11.76 1.95 6.47
CA CYS A 14 -12.58 1.76 5.29
C CYS A 14 -13.96 1.16 5.65
N GLY A 15 -14.91 1.23 4.73
CA GLY A 15 -16.26 0.72 4.92
C GLY A 15 -17.25 1.48 4.07
N ARG A 16 -18.40 0.86 3.76
CA ARG A 16 -19.40 1.43 2.84
C ARG A 16 -20.06 2.69 3.39
N LEU A 17 -20.83 3.39 2.55
CA LEU A 17 -21.55 4.60 2.94
C LEU A 17 -22.43 4.33 4.17
N GLY A 18 -22.40 5.23 5.16
CA GLY A 18 -23.19 5.08 6.39
C GLY A 18 -22.69 4.05 7.42
N SER A 19 -21.55 3.37 7.21
CA SER A 19 -21.09 2.31 8.12
C SER A 19 -20.69 2.74 9.55
N GLY A 20 -20.57 4.03 9.81
CA GLY A 20 -20.18 4.56 11.14
C GLY A 20 -18.66 4.62 11.37
N LYS A 21 -17.86 4.78 10.30
CA LYS A 21 -16.41 4.99 10.38
C LYS A 21 -16.01 6.12 11.33
N GLU A 22 -16.78 7.21 11.33
CA GLU A 22 -16.58 8.36 12.21
C GLU A 22 -16.76 8.00 13.70
N GLU A 23 -17.80 7.22 14.03
CA GLU A 23 -18.05 6.73 15.39
C GLU A 23 -16.90 5.83 15.86
N VAL A 24 -16.46 4.92 15.00
CA VAL A 24 -15.30 4.04 15.26
C VAL A 24 -14.03 4.86 15.47
N ALA A 25 -13.76 5.86 14.64
CA ALA A 25 -12.60 6.74 14.79
C ALA A 25 -12.60 7.46 16.16
N GLN A 26 -13.77 7.94 16.59
CA GLN A 26 -13.93 8.59 17.89
C GLN A 26 -13.77 7.63 19.07
N ILE A 27 -14.21 6.37 18.93
CA ILE A 27 -14.00 5.34 19.97
C ILE A 27 -12.52 5.01 20.10
N ILE A 28 -11.82 4.78 18.97
CA ILE A 28 -10.39 4.47 18.96
C ILE A 28 -9.58 5.65 19.55
N SER A 29 -9.95 6.90 19.23
CA SER A 29 -9.20 8.07 19.67
C SER A 29 -9.35 8.42 21.15
N LYS A 30 -10.48 8.09 21.76
CA LYS A 30 -10.76 8.35 23.17
C LYS A 30 -10.31 7.22 24.10
N TYR A 31 -9.84 6.11 23.55
CA TYR A 31 -9.50 4.95 24.34
C TYR A 31 -8.13 5.08 25.03
N GLN A 32 -8.05 4.53 26.25
CA GLN A 32 -7.01 4.73 27.27
C GLN A 32 -5.57 4.82 26.73
N GLY A 33 -4.94 5.97 26.95
CA GLY A 33 -3.49 6.16 26.82
C GLY A 33 -2.95 6.37 25.40
N THR A 34 -3.79 6.24 24.37
CA THR A 34 -3.40 6.52 22.98
C THR A 34 -3.82 7.93 22.58
N GLU A 35 -2.88 8.88 22.56
CA GLU A 35 -3.10 10.15 21.88
C GLU A 35 -3.14 9.90 20.36
N CYS A 36 -4.31 9.55 19.84
CA CYS A 36 -4.53 9.38 18.40
C CYS A 36 -4.99 10.69 17.77
N GLN A 37 -4.27 11.17 16.76
CA GLN A 37 -4.72 12.26 15.91
C GLN A 37 -5.74 11.71 14.90
N VAL A 38 -6.98 12.18 14.98
CA VAL A 38 -8.04 11.82 14.03
C VAL A 38 -8.00 12.78 12.85
N ILE A 39 -7.84 12.25 11.65
CA ILE A 39 -7.70 13.00 10.41
C ILE A 39 -8.78 12.54 9.43
N SER A 40 -9.68 13.48 9.15
CA SER A 40 -10.72 13.33 8.15
C SER A 40 -10.14 13.63 6.76
N ILE A 41 -10.10 12.63 5.90
CA ILE A 41 -9.71 12.75 4.48
C ILE A 41 -10.92 13.18 3.63
N THR A 42 -12.11 13.31 4.24
CA THR A 42 -13.42 13.62 3.61
C THR A 42 -13.51 14.90 2.77
N GLU A 43 -12.48 15.76 2.74
CA GLU A 43 -12.41 16.91 1.81
C GLU A 43 -12.33 16.51 0.33
N THR A 44 -12.28 15.20 0.05
CA THR A 44 -12.24 14.59 -1.28
C THR A 44 -13.62 14.16 -1.79
N MET A 45 -14.64 14.19 -0.92
CA MET A 45 -16.00 13.79 -1.23
C MET A 45 -16.99 14.75 -0.58
N ASN A 46 -17.40 15.79 -1.29
CA ASN A 46 -18.53 16.60 -0.85
C ASN A 46 -19.85 15.87 -1.12
N ILE A 47 -20.14 14.87 -0.29
CA ILE A 47 -21.34 14.04 -0.43
C ILE A 47 -22.61 14.90 -0.41
N ARG A 48 -22.62 16.04 0.30
CA ARG A 48 -23.79 16.92 0.32
C ARG A 48 -24.01 17.60 -1.03
N GLU A 49 -22.98 18.24 -1.59
CA GLU A 49 -23.06 18.86 -2.92
C GLU A 49 -23.36 17.83 -4.01
N PHE A 50 -22.72 16.66 -3.94
CA PHE A 50 -23.03 15.53 -4.82
C PHE A 50 -24.52 15.15 -4.77
N LEU A 51 -25.12 15.07 -3.57
CA LEU A 51 -26.53 14.72 -3.41
C LEU A 51 -27.45 15.84 -3.90
N ASP A 52 -27.15 17.09 -3.57
CA ASP A 52 -27.94 18.25 -3.98
C ASP A 52 -27.97 18.36 -5.52
N ASP A 53 -26.81 18.19 -6.19
CA ASP A 53 -26.72 18.20 -7.65
C ASP A 53 -27.36 16.96 -8.28
N THR A 54 -27.20 15.78 -7.68
CA THR A 54 -27.87 14.55 -8.16
C THR A 54 -29.39 14.76 -8.17
N LEU A 55 -29.96 15.23 -7.06
CA LEU A 55 -31.41 15.45 -6.94
C LEU A 55 -31.90 16.50 -7.94
N LYS A 56 -31.13 17.57 -8.14
CA LYS A 56 -31.42 18.60 -9.14
C LYS A 56 -31.42 18.03 -10.57
N MET A 57 -30.39 17.27 -10.93
CA MET A 57 -30.28 16.67 -12.27
C MET A 57 -31.37 15.61 -12.51
N MET A 58 -31.75 14.84 -11.48
CA MET A 58 -32.90 13.93 -11.56
C MET A 58 -34.19 14.69 -11.85
N GLN A 59 -34.43 15.82 -11.16
CA GLN A 59 -35.61 16.66 -11.43
C GLN A 59 -35.62 17.23 -12.85
N GLU A 60 -34.48 17.72 -13.35
CA GLU A 60 -34.34 18.25 -14.72
C GLU A 60 -34.64 17.18 -15.78
N LYS A 61 -34.24 15.94 -15.53
CA LYS A 61 -34.54 14.77 -16.38
C LYS A 61 -35.92 14.14 -16.14
N GLN A 62 -36.75 14.75 -15.29
CA GLN A 62 -38.08 14.23 -14.91
C GLN A 62 -38.04 12.80 -14.32
N MET A 63 -36.96 12.49 -13.61
CA MET A 63 -36.76 11.24 -12.88
C MET A 63 -37.33 11.37 -11.47
N GLY A 64 -38.33 10.55 -11.14
CA GLY A 64 -38.92 10.50 -9.79
C GLY A 64 -38.02 9.81 -8.76
N LEU A 65 -38.39 9.89 -7.48
CA LEU A 65 -37.70 9.17 -6.41
C LEU A 65 -38.23 7.74 -6.22
N ASP A 66 -39.44 7.44 -6.72
CA ASP A 66 -40.00 6.10 -6.68
C ASP A 66 -39.40 5.25 -7.80
N LEU A 67 -38.40 4.44 -7.45
CA LEU A 67 -37.70 3.60 -8.42
C LEU A 67 -38.45 2.29 -8.73
N SER A 68 -39.54 1.99 -8.02
CA SER A 68 -40.32 0.75 -8.27
C SER A 68 -40.92 0.69 -9.67
N CYS A 69 -41.09 1.85 -10.30
CA CYS A 69 -41.64 2.01 -11.65
C CYS A 69 -40.56 2.04 -12.75
N TYR A 70 -39.28 1.93 -12.39
CA TYR A 70 -38.19 2.09 -13.34
C TYR A 70 -37.95 0.81 -14.13
N ASN A 71 -37.77 0.93 -15.43
CA ASN A 71 -37.25 -0.14 -16.27
C ASN A 71 -35.70 -0.17 -16.23
N THR A 72 -35.10 -1.22 -16.81
CA THR A 72 -33.64 -1.40 -16.85
C THR A 72 -32.91 -0.20 -17.46
N ASN A 73 -33.41 0.37 -18.55
CA ASN A 73 -32.77 1.51 -19.21
C ASN A 73 -32.78 2.76 -18.32
N GLN A 74 -33.86 2.99 -17.56
CA GLN A 74 -33.95 4.12 -16.63
C GLN A 74 -33.02 3.96 -15.44
N LEU A 75 -32.80 2.73 -14.96
CA LEU A 75 -31.82 2.43 -13.92
C LEU A 75 -30.38 2.65 -14.43
N GLU A 76 -30.07 2.20 -15.64
CA GLU A 76 -28.78 2.46 -16.28
C GLU A 76 -28.52 3.96 -16.49
N GLU A 77 -29.55 4.72 -16.88
CA GLU A 77 -29.45 6.17 -17.01
C GLU A 77 -29.20 6.85 -15.65
N LEU A 78 -29.86 6.39 -14.59
CA LEU A 78 -29.64 6.88 -13.23
C LEU A 78 -28.22 6.59 -12.74
N GLU A 79 -27.72 5.37 -12.95
CA GLU A 79 -26.34 5.02 -12.60
C GLU A 79 -25.32 5.88 -13.35
N LYS A 80 -25.56 6.13 -14.64
CA LYS A 80 -24.69 6.98 -15.45
C LYS A 80 -24.67 8.41 -14.92
N LEU A 81 -25.85 8.96 -14.61
CA LEU A 81 -26.00 10.28 -13.98
C LEU A 81 -25.20 10.37 -12.68
N LEU A 82 -25.38 9.40 -11.79
CA LEU A 82 -24.68 9.34 -10.50
C LEU A 82 -23.16 9.26 -10.68
N LYS A 83 -22.66 8.50 -11.66
CA LYS A 83 -21.22 8.43 -11.97
C LYS A 83 -20.70 9.78 -12.48
N GLU A 84 -21.43 10.44 -13.37
CA GLU A 84 -21.07 11.76 -13.89
C GLU A 84 -21.02 12.81 -12.76
N THR A 85 -22.03 12.86 -11.90
CA THR A 85 -22.06 13.78 -10.74
C THR A 85 -20.97 13.44 -9.73
N ARG A 86 -20.69 12.15 -9.49
CA ARG A 86 -19.57 11.73 -8.64
C ARG A 86 -18.25 12.26 -9.19
N ASP A 87 -17.96 12.06 -10.46
CA ASP A 87 -16.67 12.45 -11.03
C ASP A 87 -16.45 13.98 -11.01
N GLN A 88 -17.54 14.78 -10.97
CA GLN A 88 -17.47 16.23 -10.80
C GLN A 88 -17.12 16.67 -9.37
N HIS A 89 -17.57 15.92 -8.36
CA HIS A 89 -17.45 16.30 -6.94
C HIS A 89 -16.31 15.60 -6.20
N PHE A 90 -15.71 14.60 -6.84
CA PHE A 90 -14.73 13.72 -6.24
C PHE A 90 -13.37 14.01 -6.87
N HIS A 91 -12.46 14.62 -6.10
CA HIS A 91 -11.17 15.12 -6.61
C HIS A 91 -9.99 14.41 -5.94
N PRO A 92 -9.41 13.36 -6.54
CA PRO A 92 -8.33 12.57 -5.93
C PRO A 92 -7.00 13.33 -5.73
N HIS A 93 -6.80 14.45 -6.43
CA HIS A 93 -5.53 15.20 -6.40
C HIS A 93 -5.34 16.02 -5.12
N SER A 94 -6.39 16.53 -4.49
CA SER A 94 -6.31 17.27 -3.20
C SER A 94 -5.91 16.34 -2.04
N THR A 95 -6.27 15.06 -2.16
CA THR A 95 -5.94 13.99 -1.23
C THR A 95 -4.44 13.80 -1.04
N LYS A 96 -3.67 13.86 -2.13
CA LYS A 96 -2.24 13.54 -2.14
C LYS A 96 -1.45 14.47 -1.22
N GLN A 97 -1.69 15.78 -1.28
CA GLN A 97 -0.99 16.76 -0.45
C GLN A 97 -1.33 16.60 1.03
N LYS A 98 -2.60 16.32 1.35
CA LYS A 98 -3.06 16.11 2.73
C LYS A 98 -2.47 14.82 3.31
N LEU A 99 -2.51 13.72 2.54
CA LEU A 99 -1.84 12.47 2.90
C LEU A 99 -0.34 12.72 3.09
N GLU A 100 0.36 13.33 2.14
CA GLU A 100 1.80 13.63 2.25
C GLU A 100 2.16 14.37 3.55
N SER A 101 1.34 15.33 4.00
CA SER A 101 1.54 16.00 5.29
C SER A 101 1.36 15.07 6.50
N CYS A 102 0.39 14.14 6.45
CA CYS A 102 0.13 13.15 7.50
C CYS A 102 1.25 12.10 7.57
N LEU A 103 1.87 11.84 6.42
CA LEU A 103 2.94 10.87 6.21
C LEU A 103 4.33 11.39 6.61
N THR A 104 4.46 12.63 7.09
CA THR A 104 5.70 13.12 7.72
C THR A 104 5.92 12.43 9.08
N TYR A 105 7.17 12.36 9.56
CA TYR A 105 7.48 11.68 10.83
C TYR A 105 6.62 12.22 11.97
N ASN A 106 5.72 11.37 12.49
CA ASN A 106 4.83 11.72 13.59
C ASN A 106 4.99 10.70 14.73
N PRO A 107 5.33 11.14 15.95
CA PRO A 107 5.47 10.25 17.10
C PRO A 107 4.12 9.78 17.67
N ARG A 108 2.99 10.32 17.20
CA ARG A 108 1.63 9.97 17.68
C ARG A 108 0.91 9.03 16.73
N HIS A 109 0.04 8.20 17.29
CA HIS A 109 -0.89 7.38 16.51
C HIS A 109 -1.80 8.28 15.66
N GLN A 110 -2.12 7.85 14.45
CA GLN A 110 -3.01 8.58 13.53
C GLN A 110 -4.17 7.70 13.11
N ILE A 111 -5.36 8.27 13.00
CA ILE A 111 -6.54 7.60 12.45
C ILE A 111 -6.98 8.38 11.21
N LEU A 112 -6.91 7.72 10.06
CA LEU A 112 -7.26 8.25 8.75
C LEU A 112 -8.61 7.67 8.32
N TYR A 113 -9.59 8.54 8.05
CA TYR A 113 -10.90 8.10 7.57
C TYR A 113 -11.59 9.18 6.72
N PRO A 114 -12.50 8.81 5.81
CA PRO A 114 -12.63 7.47 5.24
C PRO A 114 -11.49 7.21 4.25
N ILE A 115 -11.01 5.97 4.15
CA ILE A 115 -10.19 5.52 3.02
C ILE A 115 -11.13 5.00 1.94
N THR A 116 -11.09 5.63 0.79
CA THR A 116 -12.08 5.44 -0.27
C THR A 116 -11.48 5.23 -1.64
N ASP A 117 -10.23 5.62 -1.84
CA ASP A 117 -9.56 5.50 -3.11
C ASP A 117 -8.38 4.52 -3.06
N LYS A 118 -8.11 3.87 -4.20
CA LYS A 118 -7.09 2.82 -4.30
C LYS A 118 -5.68 3.39 -4.16
N TYR A 119 -5.44 4.58 -4.71
CA TYR A 119 -4.15 5.26 -4.60
C TYR A 119 -3.87 5.66 -3.15
N GLU A 120 -4.87 6.15 -2.40
CA GLU A 120 -4.75 6.41 -0.95
C GLU A 120 -4.28 5.17 -0.21
N LEU A 121 -4.94 4.04 -0.49
CA LEU A 121 -4.67 2.79 0.20
C LEU A 121 -3.29 2.23 -0.14
N GLU A 122 -2.88 2.28 -1.41
CA GLU A 122 -1.55 1.84 -1.85
C GLU A 122 -0.43 2.67 -1.20
N LEU A 123 -0.62 4.00 -1.15
CA LEU A 123 0.33 4.91 -0.52
C LEU A 123 0.42 4.73 1.00
N LEU A 124 -0.68 4.34 1.66
CA LEU A 124 -0.65 3.99 3.08
C LEU A 124 -0.04 2.62 3.33
N TYR A 125 -0.24 1.65 2.44
CA TYR A 125 0.41 0.35 2.53
C TYR A 125 1.93 0.42 2.40
N GLN A 126 2.48 1.44 1.73
CA GLN A 126 3.93 1.71 1.70
C GLN A 126 4.53 1.97 3.09
N ARG A 127 3.70 2.28 4.09
CA ARG A 127 4.18 2.69 5.41
C ARG A 127 4.34 1.53 6.37
N ASN A 128 5.49 1.54 7.03
CA ASN A 128 5.68 0.78 8.25
C ASN A 128 4.62 1.19 9.27
N TYR A 129 4.05 0.22 9.98
CA TYR A 129 3.05 0.45 11.02
C TYR A 129 1.67 0.96 10.55
N PHE A 130 1.27 0.66 9.31
CA PHE A 130 -0.11 0.88 8.83
C PHE A 130 -1.05 -0.32 9.07
N HIS A 131 -2.24 -0.05 9.61
CA HIS A 131 -3.35 -1.00 9.74
C HIS A 131 -4.60 -0.50 9.04
N LEU A 132 -5.10 -1.28 8.08
CA LEU A 132 -6.44 -1.10 7.56
C LEU A 132 -7.46 -1.85 8.43
N ILE A 133 -8.49 -1.13 8.87
CA ILE A 133 -9.66 -1.65 9.59
C ILE A 133 -10.90 -1.41 8.75
N ALA A 134 -11.69 -2.46 8.56
CA ALA A 134 -12.99 -2.37 7.92
C ALA A 134 -14.09 -2.16 8.96
N VAL A 135 -15.00 -1.23 8.68
CA VAL A 135 -16.20 -0.99 9.49
C VAL A 135 -17.42 -1.49 8.73
N GLU A 136 -18.06 -2.50 9.29
CA GLU A 136 -19.22 -3.20 8.73
C GLU A 136 -20.50 -2.77 9.43
N ALA A 137 -21.58 -2.58 8.70
CA ALA A 137 -22.89 -2.29 9.28
C ALA A 137 -24.02 -2.84 8.40
N PRO A 138 -25.12 -3.35 8.99
CA PRO A 138 -26.31 -3.74 8.24
C PRO A 138 -26.87 -2.59 7.41
N ILE A 139 -27.46 -2.90 6.24
CA ILE A 139 -27.94 -1.89 5.27
C ILE A 139 -28.91 -0.88 5.88
N ILE A 140 -29.84 -1.35 6.73
CA ILE A 140 -30.84 -0.51 7.40
C ILE A 140 -30.15 0.54 8.29
N LYS A 141 -29.17 0.10 9.09
CA LYS A 141 -28.42 1.01 9.96
C LYS A 141 -27.56 2.00 9.17
N ARG A 142 -26.97 1.55 8.04
CA ARG A 142 -26.22 2.45 7.15
C ARG A 142 -27.11 3.54 6.58
N TYR A 143 -28.30 3.16 6.15
CA TYR A 143 -29.33 4.07 5.64
C TYR A 143 -29.77 5.06 6.73
N GLU A 144 -30.11 4.60 7.94
CA GLU A 144 -30.48 5.47 9.07
C GLU A 144 -29.36 6.48 9.40
N ASN A 145 -28.11 6.01 9.48
CA ASN A 145 -26.94 6.85 9.71
C ASN A 145 -26.76 7.90 8.62
N PHE A 146 -26.94 7.50 7.36
CA PHE A 146 -26.83 8.38 6.19
C PHE A 146 -27.89 9.48 6.24
N MET A 147 -29.15 9.10 6.43
CA MET A 147 -30.30 10.02 6.48
C MET A 147 -30.15 11.01 7.62
N LYS A 148 -29.74 10.54 8.80
CA LYS A 148 -29.46 11.39 9.97
C LYS A 148 -28.31 12.36 9.72
N LYS A 149 -27.23 11.92 9.08
CA LYS A 149 -26.02 12.73 8.84
C LYS A 149 -26.30 13.87 7.85
N TYR A 150 -27.02 13.59 6.76
CA TYR A 150 -27.27 14.57 5.70
C TYR A 150 -28.62 15.28 5.83
N GLN A 151 -29.47 14.88 6.79
CA GLN A 151 -30.81 15.42 7.00
C GLN A 151 -31.69 15.33 5.74
N LEU A 152 -31.59 14.20 5.04
CA LEU A 152 -32.30 13.92 3.79
C LEU A 152 -33.42 12.91 4.01
N ASN A 153 -34.36 12.89 3.05
CA ASN A 153 -35.41 11.88 2.97
C ASN A 153 -35.45 11.24 1.57
N ILE A 154 -34.54 10.31 1.29
CA ILE A 154 -34.52 9.54 0.03
C ILE A 154 -34.97 8.10 0.27
N PRO A 155 -35.61 7.43 -0.71
CA PRO A 155 -35.92 6.00 -0.63
C PRO A 155 -34.68 5.09 -0.48
N LEU A 156 -34.88 3.92 0.14
CA LEU A 156 -33.80 2.96 0.45
C LEU A 156 -33.12 2.41 -0.81
N ASP A 157 -33.89 2.13 -1.85
CA ASP A 157 -33.41 1.70 -3.16
C ASP A 157 -32.48 2.75 -3.79
N LEU A 158 -32.85 4.03 -3.78
CA LEU A 158 -31.98 5.11 -4.25
C LEU A 158 -30.69 5.20 -3.42
N PHE A 159 -30.78 5.04 -2.10
CA PHE A 159 -29.59 4.95 -1.24
C PHE A 159 -28.67 3.79 -1.63
N CYS A 160 -29.22 2.62 -1.98
CA CYS A 160 -28.41 1.46 -2.39
C CYS A 160 -27.62 1.76 -3.67
N ILE A 161 -28.27 2.35 -4.68
CA ILE A 161 -27.61 2.71 -5.94
C ILE A 161 -26.52 3.77 -5.71
N ILE A 162 -26.82 4.80 -4.89
CA ILE A 162 -25.83 5.82 -4.50
C ILE A 162 -24.62 5.16 -3.80
N ASP A 163 -24.87 4.25 -2.86
CA ASP A 163 -23.80 3.54 -2.15
C ASP A 163 -22.97 2.67 -3.10
N ASP A 164 -23.56 2.01 -4.09
CA ASP A 164 -22.83 1.23 -5.09
C ASP A 164 -21.93 2.12 -5.97
N VAL A 165 -22.41 3.31 -6.36
CA VAL A 165 -21.62 4.26 -7.17
C VAL A 165 -20.47 4.90 -6.37
N ILE A 166 -20.70 5.23 -5.09
CA ILE A 166 -19.71 5.86 -4.21
C ILE A 166 -18.71 4.83 -3.67
N SER A 167 -19.18 3.62 -3.33
CA SER A 167 -18.40 2.60 -2.61
C SER A 167 -17.88 1.46 -3.48
N ASP A 168 -17.81 1.62 -4.81
CA ASP A 168 -17.37 0.63 -5.81
C ASP A 168 -16.18 -0.21 -5.33
N ASN A 169 -15.06 0.43 -4.97
CA ASN A 169 -13.82 -0.26 -4.60
C ASN A 169 -13.75 -0.71 -3.12
N ILE A 170 -14.71 -0.32 -2.29
CA ILE A 170 -14.62 -0.49 -0.84
C ILE A 170 -14.64 -1.96 -0.44
N SER A 171 -15.36 -2.81 -1.16
CA SER A 171 -15.43 -4.25 -0.88
C SER A 171 -14.05 -4.91 -0.97
N GLU A 172 -13.23 -4.52 -1.97
CA GLU A 172 -11.85 -5.00 -2.10
C GLU A 172 -11.00 -4.57 -0.89
N PHE A 173 -11.19 -3.32 -0.44
CA PHE A 173 -10.44 -2.77 0.69
C PHE A 173 -10.82 -3.49 1.99
N MET A 174 -12.12 -3.77 2.18
CA MET A 174 -12.61 -4.50 3.35
C MET A 174 -12.06 -5.93 3.41
N HIS A 175 -11.89 -6.60 2.26
CA HIS A 175 -11.25 -7.92 2.20
C HIS A 175 -9.75 -7.86 2.54
N LYS A 176 -9.07 -6.76 2.20
CA LYS A 176 -7.66 -6.53 2.55
C LYS A 176 -7.47 -6.14 4.03
N ALA A 177 -8.52 -5.68 4.71
CA ALA A 177 -8.45 -5.25 6.10
C ALA A 177 -8.16 -6.44 7.03
N LYS A 178 -7.19 -6.26 7.94
CA LYS A 178 -6.83 -7.31 8.91
C LYS A 178 -7.82 -7.42 10.06
N VAL A 179 -8.52 -6.33 10.34
CA VAL A 179 -9.49 -6.22 11.43
C VAL A 179 -10.80 -5.72 10.85
N GLN A 180 -11.88 -6.37 11.24
CA GLN A 180 -13.25 -5.98 10.92
C GLN A 180 -13.98 -5.64 12.23
N ILE A 181 -14.60 -4.47 12.27
CA ILE A 181 -15.43 -4.00 13.40
C ILE A 181 -16.87 -3.94 12.92
N GLY A 182 -17.74 -4.72 13.56
CA GLY A 182 -19.17 -4.71 13.30
C GLY A 182 -19.86 -3.59 14.07
N ASN A 183 -20.38 -2.59 13.37
CA ASN A 183 -21.28 -1.58 13.90
C ASN A 183 -22.73 -2.07 13.84
N VAL A 184 -23.03 -3.12 14.62
CA VAL A 184 -24.37 -3.69 14.76
C VAL A 184 -25.01 -3.13 16.03
N GLY A 185 -26.34 -2.96 16.04
CA GLY A 185 -27.07 -2.60 17.26
C GLY A 185 -26.84 -1.17 17.73
N ASP A 186 -26.69 -0.95 19.02
CA ASP A 186 -26.52 0.38 19.62
C ASP A 186 -25.04 0.76 19.87
N GLN A 187 -24.80 1.87 20.58
CA GLN A 187 -23.45 2.32 20.90
C GLN A 187 -22.69 1.35 21.83
N LYS A 188 -23.39 0.61 22.70
CA LYS A 188 -22.77 -0.39 23.59
C LYS A 188 -22.31 -1.60 22.79
N ASP A 189 -23.13 -2.05 21.84
CA ASP A 189 -22.77 -3.15 20.94
C ASP A 189 -21.52 -2.81 20.11
N LEU A 190 -21.45 -1.59 19.58
CA LEU A 190 -20.26 -1.10 18.86
C LEU A 190 -19.01 -1.10 19.75
N LEU A 191 -19.13 -0.61 20.99
CA LEU A 191 -18.03 -0.65 21.97
C LEU A 191 -17.57 -2.09 22.22
N ILE A 192 -18.50 -3.03 22.43
CA ILE A 192 -18.18 -4.46 22.61
C ILE A 192 -17.45 -5.01 21.37
N SER A 193 -17.91 -4.68 20.16
CA SER A 193 -17.22 -5.10 18.93
C SER A 193 -15.80 -4.55 18.87
N PHE A 194 -15.58 -3.29 19.26
CA PHE A 194 -14.26 -2.70 19.34
C PHE A 194 -13.38 -3.42 20.38
N TYR A 195 -13.88 -3.64 21.59
CA TYR A 195 -13.11 -4.31 22.66
C TYR A 195 -12.64 -5.72 22.28
N LYS A 196 -13.48 -6.48 21.57
CA LYS A 196 -13.11 -7.81 21.06
C LYS A 196 -11.94 -7.78 20.08
N LYS A 197 -11.69 -6.64 19.43
CA LYS A 197 -10.64 -6.45 18.40
C LYS A 197 -9.51 -5.54 18.86
N TYR A 198 -9.60 -4.94 20.03
CA TYR A 198 -8.63 -3.96 20.53
C TYR A 198 -7.19 -4.45 20.45
N GLN A 199 -6.93 -5.67 20.94
CA GLN A 199 -5.58 -6.23 20.91
C GLN A 199 -5.07 -6.41 19.48
N ASP A 200 -5.93 -6.74 18.51
CA ASP A 200 -5.54 -6.90 17.11
C ASP A 200 -5.25 -5.54 16.44
N ILE A 201 -5.93 -4.48 16.85
CA ILE A 201 -5.74 -3.10 16.34
C ILE A 201 -4.41 -2.52 16.79
N PHE A 202 -4.07 -2.71 18.07
CA PHE A 202 -2.87 -2.11 18.68
C PHE A 202 -1.70 -3.10 18.81
N ARG A 203 -1.82 -4.31 18.23
CA ARG A 203 -0.71 -5.26 18.21
C ARG A 203 0.46 -4.67 17.43
N PRO A 204 1.70 -4.71 17.96
CA PRO A 204 2.87 -4.29 17.21
C PRO A 204 2.94 -5.04 15.88
N ILE A 205 3.03 -4.31 14.77
CA ILE A 205 3.20 -4.91 13.44
C ILE A 205 4.57 -5.54 13.39
N ARG A 206 4.59 -6.88 13.42
CA ARG A 206 5.78 -7.66 13.14
C ARG A 206 5.85 -7.94 11.65
N PRO A 207 6.83 -7.39 10.91
CA PRO A 207 7.00 -7.73 9.50
C PRO A 207 7.24 -9.23 9.37
N ASN A 208 6.68 -9.84 8.33
CA ASN A 208 7.06 -11.20 7.97
C ASN A 208 8.50 -11.22 7.44
N TRP A 209 9.09 -12.40 7.31
CA TRP A 209 10.50 -12.53 6.89
C TRP A 209 10.80 -11.90 5.54
N ASN A 210 9.90 -12.06 4.57
CA ASN A 210 10.08 -11.52 3.23
C ASN A 210 10.08 -9.98 3.25
N GLN A 211 9.16 -9.38 4.01
CA GLN A 211 9.08 -7.94 4.23
C GLN A 211 10.36 -7.41 4.88
N TYR A 212 10.78 -8.06 5.97
CA TYR A 212 11.96 -7.68 6.73
C TYR A 212 13.23 -7.71 5.86
N PHE A 213 13.47 -8.80 5.14
CA PHE A 213 14.70 -8.96 4.34
C PHE A 213 14.68 -8.11 3.06
N MET A 214 13.53 -7.92 2.41
CA MET A 214 13.44 -7.01 1.27
C MET A 214 13.60 -5.55 1.70
N HIS A 215 13.07 -5.17 2.86
CA HIS A 215 13.30 -3.83 3.42
C HIS A 215 14.80 -3.60 3.70
N LEU A 216 15.48 -4.59 4.29
CA LEU A 216 16.93 -4.53 4.46
C LEU A 216 17.70 -4.42 3.13
N ALA A 217 17.26 -5.13 2.08
CA ALA A 217 17.86 -4.99 0.74
C ALA A 217 17.71 -3.56 0.19
N ASN A 218 16.56 -2.92 0.44
CA ASN A 218 16.36 -1.51 0.12
C ASN A 218 17.22 -0.56 0.96
N VAL A 219 17.48 -0.85 2.24
CA VAL A 219 18.45 -0.08 3.05
C VAL A 219 19.87 -0.26 2.49
N VAL A 220 20.26 -1.48 2.13
CA VAL A 220 21.57 -1.76 1.52
C VAL A 220 21.74 -1.03 0.17
N LYS A 221 20.67 -0.98 -0.65
CA LYS A 221 20.62 -0.25 -1.94
C LYS A 221 21.03 1.22 -1.78
N GLN A 222 20.74 1.87 -0.65
CA GLN A 222 21.08 3.28 -0.41
C GLN A 222 22.60 3.54 -0.35
N ARG A 223 23.42 2.50 -0.17
CA ARG A 223 24.89 2.61 -0.22
C ARG A 223 25.48 2.48 -1.63
N SER A 224 24.66 2.16 -2.63
CA SER A 224 25.10 2.07 -4.03
C SER A 224 25.78 3.36 -4.47
N ASN A 225 26.94 3.22 -5.13
CA ASN A 225 27.63 4.34 -5.72
C ASN A 225 27.50 4.46 -7.25
N CYS A 226 26.78 3.52 -7.87
CA CYS A 226 26.53 3.52 -9.30
C CYS A 226 25.59 4.67 -9.71
N MET A 227 25.98 5.42 -10.74
CA MET A 227 25.18 6.54 -11.26
C MET A 227 23.98 6.12 -12.11
N LYS A 228 23.96 4.89 -12.65
CA LYS A 228 22.91 4.45 -13.59
C LYS A 228 21.69 3.88 -12.89
N ARG A 229 21.90 3.13 -11.80
CA ARG A 229 20.85 2.48 -11.02
C ARG A 229 21.40 2.04 -9.68
N ALA A 230 20.61 2.16 -8.61
CA ALA A 230 20.94 1.60 -7.31
C ALA A 230 20.27 0.23 -7.14
N VAL A 231 21.03 -0.76 -6.69
CA VAL A 231 20.55 -2.12 -6.43
C VAL A 231 21.13 -2.59 -5.09
N GLY A 232 20.30 -3.27 -4.30
CA GLY A 232 20.69 -3.87 -3.03
C GLY A 232 20.29 -5.33 -2.96
N VAL A 233 21.11 -6.12 -2.26
CA VAL A 233 20.95 -7.56 -2.08
C VAL A 233 21.21 -7.93 -0.63
N VAL A 234 20.39 -8.84 -0.10
CA VAL A 234 20.60 -9.51 1.18
C VAL A 234 20.50 -11.01 0.94
N ILE A 235 21.51 -11.76 1.38
CA ILE A 235 21.47 -13.22 1.35
C ILE A 235 21.30 -13.71 2.78
N VAL A 236 20.37 -14.64 2.97
CA VAL A 236 20.01 -15.18 4.27
C VAL A 236 20.10 -16.70 4.28
N LYS A 237 20.31 -17.23 5.48
CA LYS A 237 20.24 -18.65 5.77
C LYS A 237 19.61 -18.83 7.15
N ASP A 238 18.62 -19.72 7.27
CA ASP A 238 17.94 -20.00 8.54
C ASP A 238 17.46 -18.70 9.24
N SER A 239 16.90 -17.77 8.46
CA SER A 239 16.48 -16.43 8.89
C SER A 239 17.57 -15.55 9.51
N ARG A 240 18.84 -15.80 9.19
CA ARG A 240 19.99 -14.95 9.55
C ARG A 240 20.66 -14.41 8.30
N ILE A 241 21.03 -13.14 8.34
CA ILE A 241 21.79 -12.51 7.25
C ILE A 241 23.18 -13.12 7.21
N VAL A 242 23.60 -13.59 6.04
CA VAL A 242 24.95 -14.12 5.81
C VAL A 242 25.83 -13.18 5.00
N ALA A 243 25.22 -12.35 4.14
CA ALA A 243 25.91 -11.36 3.34
C ALA A 243 24.95 -10.28 2.83
N THR A 244 25.51 -9.14 2.47
CA THR A 244 24.82 -8.01 1.85
C THR A 244 25.62 -7.51 0.64
N GLY A 245 24.96 -6.93 -0.33
CA GLY A 245 25.67 -6.36 -1.48
C GLY A 245 24.92 -5.20 -2.06
N TYR A 246 25.67 -4.20 -2.50
CA TYR A 246 25.19 -3.12 -3.35
C TYR A 246 26.11 -2.99 -4.55
N ASN A 247 25.61 -2.38 -5.61
CA ASN A 247 26.37 -2.20 -6.83
C ASN A 247 27.27 -0.95 -6.77
N GLY A 248 28.46 -1.06 -7.33
CA GLY A 248 29.44 0.02 -7.30
C GLY A 248 30.82 -0.36 -7.78
N THR A 249 31.73 0.61 -7.81
CA THR A 249 33.13 0.37 -8.18
C THR A 249 33.85 -0.51 -7.14
N PRO A 250 34.91 -1.24 -7.53
CA PRO A 250 35.65 -2.11 -6.63
C PRO A 250 36.27 -1.37 -5.43
N TYR A 251 36.57 -2.12 -4.36
CA TYR A 251 37.21 -1.58 -3.16
C TYR A 251 38.52 -0.83 -3.47
N GLY A 252 38.69 0.34 -2.85
CA GLY A 252 39.88 1.18 -3.01
C GLY A 252 39.97 1.91 -4.35
N LYS A 253 38.89 1.92 -5.15
CA LYS A 253 38.78 2.71 -6.38
C LYS A 253 37.82 3.88 -6.18
N GLN A 254 37.94 4.89 -7.03
CA GLN A 254 37.02 6.03 -7.02
C GLN A 254 35.58 5.55 -7.19
N ASN A 255 34.64 6.20 -6.51
CA ASN A 255 33.23 5.87 -6.63
C ASN A 255 32.75 6.13 -8.07
N CYS A 256 31.70 5.44 -8.51
CA CYS A 256 31.18 5.69 -9.86
C CYS A 256 30.70 7.15 -10.03
N TRP A 257 30.12 7.80 -9.01
CA TRP A 257 29.79 9.24 -9.05
C TRP A 257 31.01 10.17 -9.06
N GLU A 258 32.20 9.67 -8.72
CA GLU A 258 33.49 10.36 -8.79
C GLU A 258 34.24 10.05 -10.10
N LYS A 259 33.52 9.59 -11.15
CA LYS A 259 34.08 9.14 -12.43
C LYS A 259 34.89 7.84 -12.37
N GLY A 260 34.73 7.00 -11.35
CA GLY A 260 35.41 5.71 -11.24
C GLY A 260 34.97 4.63 -12.25
N CYS A 261 34.00 4.92 -13.11
CA CYS A 261 33.55 4.03 -14.18
C CYS A 261 33.21 4.84 -15.43
N ASP A 262 34.06 4.77 -16.46
CA ASP A 262 33.92 5.55 -17.69
C ASP A 262 32.58 5.30 -18.37
N ARG A 263 32.18 4.03 -18.50
CA ARG A 263 30.90 3.65 -19.08
C ARG A 263 29.72 4.34 -18.37
N CYS A 264 29.68 4.29 -17.04
CA CYS A 264 28.57 4.89 -16.29
C CYS A 264 28.57 6.42 -16.34
N ASN A 265 29.73 7.04 -16.56
CA ASN A 265 29.87 8.49 -16.65
C ASN A 265 29.73 9.03 -18.08
N GLN A 266 29.67 8.15 -19.08
CA GLN A 266 29.32 8.51 -20.45
C GLN A 266 27.79 8.53 -20.64
N ASN A 267 27.33 9.27 -21.65
CA ASN A 267 25.92 9.39 -22.02
C ASN A 267 25.40 8.14 -22.78
N THR A 268 25.92 6.96 -22.44
CA THR A 268 25.46 5.66 -22.93
C THR A 268 24.08 5.35 -22.32
N LYS A 269 23.18 4.87 -23.18
CA LYS A 269 21.84 4.39 -22.76
C LYS A 269 21.98 3.25 -21.75
N GLN A 270 21.02 3.17 -20.83
CA GLN A 270 20.95 2.04 -19.89
C GLN A 270 20.89 0.72 -20.66
N GLY A 271 21.64 -0.29 -20.21
CA GLY A 271 21.66 -1.62 -20.83
C GLY A 271 22.61 -1.80 -22.03
N VAL A 272 23.27 -0.74 -22.50
CA VAL A 272 24.25 -0.79 -23.62
C VAL A 272 25.68 -0.91 -23.10
N ASP A 273 26.56 -1.60 -23.82
CA ASP A 273 27.99 -1.81 -23.51
C ASP A 273 28.26 -2.30 -22.08
N LEU A 274 27.43 -3.23 -21.58
CA LEU A 274 27.50 -3.72 -20.19
C LEU A 274 28.87 -4.32 -19.86
N GLU A 275 29.55 -4.91 -20.83
CA GLU A 275 30.89 -5.46 -20.74
C GLU A 275 31.99 -4.43 -20.46
N LYS A 276 31.74 -3.13 -20.74
CA LYS A 276 32.65 -2.03 -20.42
C LYS A 276 32.42 -1.46 -19.01
N CYS A 277 31.46 -2.01 -18.26
CA CYS A 277 31.14 -1.55 -16.93
C CYS A 277 32.20 -2.02 -15.93
N PHE A 278 32.81 -1.08 -15.21
CA PHE A 278 33.77 -1.39 -14.16
C PHE A 278 33.11 -1.66 -12.79
N CYS A 279 31.82 -1.35 -12.66
CA CYS A 279 31.09 -1.57 -11.42
C CYS A 279 30.69 -3.03 -11.25
N PHE A 280 30.85 -3.56 -10.04
CA PHE A 280 30.21 -4.80 -9.61
C PHE A 280 28.71 -4.62 -9.45
N HIS A 281 27.97 -5.66 -9.76
CA HIS A 281 26.55 -5.78 -9.45
C HIS A 281 26.36 -6.13 -7.96
N ALA A 282 25.18 -5.84 -7.42
CA ALA A 282 24.90 -6.06 -6.00
C ALA A 282 24.95 -7.55 -5.65
N GLU A 283 24.49 -8.41 -6.56
CA GLU A 283 24.50 -9.87 -6.44
C GLU A 283 25.94 -10.41 -6.40
N GLU A 284 26.82 -9.85 -7.21
CA GLU A 284 28.24 -10.20 -7.24
C GLU A 284 28.92 -9.81 -5.93
N SER A 285 28.71 -8.58 -5.48
CA SER A 285 29.22 -8.09 -4.19
C SER A 285 28.78 -8.98 -3.03
N ALA A 286 27.49 -9.34 -2.97
CA ALA A 286 26.97 -10.20 -1.91
C ALA A 286 27.54 -11.62 -1.97
N ILE A 287 27.67 -12.21 -3.16
CA ILE A 287 28.23 -13.57 -3.34
C ILE A 287 29.72 -13.60 -3.01
N LEU A 288 30.47 -12.54 -3.34
CA LEU A 288 31.87 -12.39 -2.96
C LEU A 288 32.02 -12.33 -1.43
N GLU A 289 31.14 -11.59 -0.74
CA GLU A 289 31.15 -11.50 0.73
C GLU A 289 30.87 -12.86 1.41
N ILE A 290 29.97 -13.69 0.84
CA ILE A 290 29.75 -15.06 1.35
C ILE A 290 31.06 -15.87 1.31
N GLY A 291 31.87 -15.69 0.27
CA GLY A 291 33.11 -16.43 0.05
C GLY A 291 32.87 -17.94 0.06
N THR A 292 33.53 -18.64 0.99
CA THR A 292 33.46 -20.11 1.14
C THR A 292 32.29 -20.60 1.98
N LYS A 293 31.51 -19.70 2.61
CA LYS A 293 30.37 -20.08 3.50
C LYS A 293 29.13 -20.56 2.74
N LYS A 294 29.24 -20.79 1.42
CA LYS A 294 28.16 -21.26 0.54
C LYS A 294 27.62 -22.61 1.04
N SER A 295 26.35 -22.63 1.44
CA SER A 295 25.68 -23.83 1.95
C SER A 295 24.24 -23.89 1.43
N LYS A 296 23.61 -25.07 1.54
CA LYS A 296 22.20 -25.24 1.15
C LYS A 296 21.29 -24.40 2.04
N ASN A 297 20.06 -24.20 1.59
CA ASN A 297 18.99 -23.42 2.19
C ASN A 297 19.29 -21.91 2.24
N MET A 298 20.04 -21.40 1.26
CA MET A 298 20.27 -19.96 1.13
C MET A 298 19.17 -19.32 0.30
N VAL A 299 18.71 -18.16 0.74
CA VAL A 299 17.70 -17.36 0.07
C VAL A 299 18.28 -15.97 -0.22
N MET A 300 18.11 -15.50 -1.45
CA MET A 300 18.54 -14.17 -1.89
C MET A 300 17.32 -13.25 -2.02
N TYR A 301 17.40 -12.06 -1.42
CA TYR A 301 16.48 -10.96 -1.63
C TYR A 301 17.21 -9.87 -2.40
N THR A 302 16.68 -9.46 -3.56
CA THR A 302 17.28 -8.44 -4.43
C THR A 302 16.26 -7.38 -4.83
N THR A 303 16.65 -6.10 -4.83
CA THR A 303 15.74 -5.02 -5.24
C THR A 303 15.46 -5.01 -6.75
N LEU A 304 16.29 -5.69 -7.55
CA LEU A 304 16.14 -5.79 -9.01
C LEU A 304 16.38 -7.23 -9.46
N PHE A 305 15.60 -7.69 -10.43
CA PHE A 305 15.77 -9.03 -11.01
C PHE A 305 17.21 -9.24 -11.54
N PRO A 306 17.87 -10.39 -11.23
CA PRO A 306 19.26 -10.59 -11.61
C PRO A 306 19.51 -10.59 -13.12
N CYS A 307 20.63 -9.98 -13.53
CA CYS A 307 21.04 -10.02 -14.93
C CYS A 307 21.54 -11.42 -15.33
N LEU A 308 21.77 -11.66 -16.63
CA LEU A 308 22.26 -12.96 -17.12
C LEU A 308 23.65 -13.35 -16.55
N GLN A 309 24.54 -12.39 -16.29
CA GLN A 309 25.85 -12.67 -15.68
C GLN A 309 25.69 -13.08 -14.21
N CYS A 310 24.94 -12.29 -13.43
CA CYS A 310 24.61 -12.62 -12.05
C CYS A 310 23.88 -13.96 -11.95
N THR A 311 22.97 -14.27 -12.89
CA THR A 311 22.29 -15.57 -13.00
C THR A 311 23.29 -16.72 -13.04
N LYS A 312 24.30 -16.66 -13.92
CA LYS A 312 25.33 -17.72 -14.00
C LYS A 312 26.09 -17.89 -12.69
N ILE A 313 26.42 -16.77 -12.03
CA ILE A 313 27.13 -16.78 -10.75
C ILE A 313 26.22 -17.37 -9.66
N ILE A 314 24.96 -16.95 -9.57
CA ILE A 314 23.96 -17.46 -8.64
C ILE A 314 23.78 -18.97 -8.80
N LEU A 315 23.65 -19.47 -10.03
CA LEU A 315 23.53 -20.91 -10.31
C LEU A 315 24.80 -21.69 -9.92
N SER A 316 25.97 -21.04 -9.91
CA SER A 316 27.21 -21.63 -9.39
C SER A 316 27.29 -21.61 -7.84
N THR A 317 26.29 -21.05 -7.17
CA THR A 317 26.15 -21.05 -5.71
C THR A 317 25.03 -22.00 -5.25
N LYS A 318 24.89 -22.16 -3.93
CA LYS A 318 23.86 -23.00 -3.30
C LYS A 318 22.62 -22.18 -2.88
N ILE A 319 22.25 -21.18 -3.68
CA ILE A 319 21.04 -20.37 -3.45
C ILE A 319 19.84 -21.13 -4.02
N ASP A 320 18.89 -21.48 -3.16
CA ASP A 320 17.74 -22.31 -3.53
C ASP A 320 16.49 -21.47 -3.86
N LYS A 321 16.44 -20.24 -3.36
CA LYS A 321 15.31 -19.32 -3.58
C LYS A 321 15.75 -17.88 -3.78
N ILE A 322 15.10 -17.18 -4.70
CA ILE A 322 15.29 -15.76 -4.97
C ILE A 322 13.95 -15.05 -4.85
N TYR A 323 13.97 -13.94 -4.14
CA TYR A 323 12.89 -12.96 -4.13
C TYR A 323 13.38 -11.66 -4.73
N TYR A 324 12.60 -11.06 -5.62
CA TYR A 324 12.96 -9.80 -6.26
C TYR A 324 11.82 -8.79 -6.23
N GLU A 325 12.16 -7.50 -6.18
CA GLU A 325 11.20 -6.38 -6.17
C GLU A 325 10.87 -5.90 -7.59
N GLU A 326 11.82 -5.24 -8.24
CA GLU A 326 11.65 -4.67 -9.58
C GLU A 326 12.02 -5.70 -10.64
N ASP A 327 11.22 -5.75 -11.71
CA ASP A 327 11.53 -6.58 -12.86
C ASP A 327 12.63 -5.94 -13.73
N TYR A 328 13.43 -6.78 -14.36
CA TYR A 328 14.43 -6.36 -15.33
C TYR A 328 14.23 -7.16 -16.61
N ASP A 329 13.96 -6.45 -17.71
CA ASP A 329 13.47 -7.03 -18.95
C ASP A 329 14.56 -7.82 -19.70
N LYS A 330 14.79 -9.07 -19.27
CA LYS A 330 15.69 -10.05 -19.89
C LYS A 330 15.08 -11.44 -19.83
N SER A 331 14.27 -11.78 -20.84
CA SER A 331 13.59 -13.07 -21.00
C SER A 331 14.50 -14.29 -20.82
N ALA A 332 15.75 -14.23 -21.29
CA ALA A 332 16.72 -15.32 -21.19
C ALA A 332 17.24 -15.57 -19.76
N ALA A 333 17.38 -14.54 -18.92
CA ALA A 333 17.83 -14.73 -17.53
C ALA A 333 16.72 -15.39 -16.69
N LYS A 334 15.46 -14.97 -16.92
CA LYS A 334 14.28 -15.56 -16.30
C LYS A 334 14.14 -17.04 -16.64
N SER A 335 14.19 -17.38 -17.93
CA SER A 335 13.98 -18.76 -18.38
C SER A 335 15.02 -19.72 -17.79
N GLU A 336 16.28 -19.29 -17.63
CA GLU A 336 17.32 -20.12 -17.00
C GLU A 336 17.17 -20.22 -15.48
N LEU A 337 16.92 -19.11 -14.78
CA LEU A 337 16.76 -19.14 -13.31
C LEU A 337 15.60 -20.03 -12.88
N HIS A 338 14.43 -19.91 -13.54
CA HIS A 338 13.24 -20.67 -13.19
C HIS A 338 13.40 -22.20 -13.34
N LYS A 339 14.37 -22.68 -14.13
CA LYS A 339 14.64 -24.12 -14.29
C LYS A 339 15.29 -24.74 -13.06
N TYR A 340 16.07 -23.96 -12.30
CA TYR A 340 16.96 -24.50 -11.26
C TYR A 340 16.73 -23.90 -9.88
N VAL A 341 16.16 -22.68 -9.79
CA VAL A 341 15.99 -21.93 -8.56
C VAL A 341 14.55 -21.46 -8.46
N LYS A 342 13.98 -21.49 -7.25
CA LYS A 342 12.64 -20.95 -7.03
C LYS A 342 12.70 -19.42 -7.04
N VAL A 343 12.01 -18.77 -7.97
CA VAL A 343 12.00 -17.30 -8.10
C VAL A 343 10.58 -16.78 -7.90
N GLU A 344 10.41 -15.81 -7.00
CA GLU A 344 9.13 -15.16 -6.73
C GLU A 344 9.32 -13.64 -6.72
N GLN A 345 8.46 -12.90 -7.43
CA GLN A 345 8.41 -11.45 -7.28
C GLN A 345 7.69 -11.10 -5.97
N ILE A 346 8.26 -10.18 -5.21
CA ILE A 346 7.59 -9.57 -4.07
C ILE A 346 7.27 -8.15 -4.49
N ASP A 347 5.99 -7.79 -4.40
CA ASP A 347 5.61 -6.39 -4.46
C ASP A 347 6.04 -5.71 -3.15
N SER A 348 7.14 -4.95 -3.20
CA SER A 348 7.56 -4.07 -2.11
C SER A 348 7.23 -2.60 -2.35
N SER A 349 6.35 -2.31 -3.32
CA SER A 349 5.57 -1.07 -3.29
C SER A 349 4.65 -0.97 -2.05
N HIS A 350 4.70 -1.93 -1.12
CA HIS A 350 4.08 -1.90 0.20
C HIS A 350 5.11 -1.90 1.35
N TYR A 351 6.43 -1.82 1.07
CA TYR A 351 7.49 -1.93 2.09
C TYR A 351 8.61 -0.87 1.95
N VAL A 352 8.43 0.07 1.01
CA VAL A 352 9.40 1.11 0.70
C VAL A 352 8.79 2.46 1.10
N HIS A 353 9.34 3.07 2.15
CA HIS A 353 10.04 4.37 2.15
C HIS A 353 10.52 4.70 3.56
#